data_AF-A0A1L9BIS2-F1
#
_entry.id   AF-A0A1L9BIS2-F1
#
_cell.length_a   1.000
_cell.length_b   1.000
_cell.length_c   1.000
_cell.angle_alpha   90.00
_cell.angle_beta   90.00
_cell.angle_gamma   90.00
#
_symmetry.space_group_name_H-M   'P 1'
#
loop_
_entity.id
_entity.type
_entity.pdbx_description
1 polymer ?
#
loop_
_entity_poly.entity_id
_entity_poly.type
_entity_poly.pdbx_seq_one_letter_code
_entity_poly.pdbx_strand_id
1 'polypeptide(L)'
;MDRRDILKSAEVAGAGVGFMACSSQAMAVTGGPAASPAKAPPASFIRTRDGVALFYRDWGTGKPVVFLSGWTLCSDMWNYQMVPLSDQGLRCIAYDRRGHGRSSDPGRGYDYDTLADDLAAVAVIRGGRAA
;
A
#
# COMPACT_ATOMS: atom_id res chain seq x y z
N MET A 1 -8.40 -30.22 -21.35
CA MET A 1 -7.11 -30.20 -20.61
C MET A 1 -7.43 -29.79 -19.19
N ASP A 2 -7.28 -30.69 -18.23
CA ASP A 2 -7.80 -30.55 -16.86
C ASP A 2 -6.73 -29.99 -15.91
N ARG A 3 -7.14 -29.11 -14.99
CA ARG A 3 -6.28 -28.38 -14.03
C ARG A 3 -5.50 -29.28 -13.06
N ARG A 4 -5.81 -30.58 -13.05
CA ARG A 4 -5.20 -31.61 -12.20
C ARG A 4 -3.89 -32.16 -12.77
N ASP A 5 -3.63 -31.95 -14.06
CA ASP A 5 -2.45 -32.51 -14.73
C ASP A 5 -1.17 -31.66 -14.55
N ILE A 6 -1.29 -30.41 -14.07
CA ILE A 6 -0.17 -29.48 -13.91
C ILE A 6 0.73 -29.84 -12.71
N LEU A 7 0.21 -30.56 -11.70
CA LEU A 7 0.96 -30.89 -10.49
C LEU A 7 1.81 -32.17 -10.58
N LYS A 8 1.75 -32.90 -11.70
CA LYS A 8 2.50 -34.18 -11.86
C LYS A 8 3.83 -34.06 -12.60
N SER A 9 4.22 -32.87 -13.07
CA SER A 9 5.38 -32.69 -13.96
C SER A 9 6.62 -32.04 -13.33
N ALA A 10 6.64 -31.84 -12.01
CA ALA A 10 7.83 -31.31 -11.34
C ALA A 10 8.72 -32.46 -10.86
N GLU A 11 9.47 -33.05 -11.80
CA GLU A 11 10.60 -33.91 -11.45
C GLU A 11 11.77 -33.05 -10.93
N VAL A 12 12.31 -33.53 -9.82
CA VAL A 12 13.51 -33.06 -9.13
C VAL A 12 14.73 -33.39 -9.98
N ALA A 13 15.50 -32.36 -10.37
CA ALA A 13 16.87 -32.52 -10.84
C ALA A 13 17.80 -31.71 -9.93
N GLY A 14 18.42 -32.39 -8.97
CA GLY A 14 19.53 -31.87 -8.19
C GLY A 14 20.84 -32.49 -8.66
N ALA A 15 21.83 -31.66 -8.99
CA ALA A 15 23.27 -31.94 -8.86
C ALA A 15 24.06 -30.65 -9.16
N GLY A 16 24.90 -30.20 -8.22
CA GLY A 16 25.85 -29.12 -8.50
C GLY A 16 26.38 -28.42 -7.26
N VAL A 17 27.40 -29.03 -6.64
CA VAL A 17 28.24 -28.44 -5.59
C VAL A 17 28.91 -27.17 -6.13
N GLY A 18 28.84 -26.09 -5.34
CA GLY A 18 29.52 -24.83 -5.64
C GLY A 18 29.25 -23.78 -4.59
N PHE A 19 29.76 -23.96 -3.38
CA PHE A 19 29.88 -22.86 -2.41
C PHE A 19 30.98 -21.92 -2.92
N MET A 20 30.63 -21.06 -3.88
CA MET A 20 31.52 -19.98 -4.30
C MET A 20 31.41 -18.89 -3.25
N ALA A 21 32.47 -18.75 -2.46
CA ALA A 21 32.64 -17.68 -1.49
C ALA A 21 32.27 -16.35 -2.15
N CYS A 22 31.21 -15.71 -1.64
CA CYS A 22 30.93 -14.32 -1.93
C CYS A 22 32.03 -13.50 -1.28
N SER A 23 33.10 -13.25 -2.04
CA SER A 23 34.18 -12.36 -1.67
C SER A 23 33.61 -11.05 -1.15
N SER A 24 33.83 -10.78 0.13
CA SER A 24 33.46 -9.55 0.80
C SER A 24 34.22 -8.38 0.18
N GLN A 25 33.70 -7.83 -0.91
CA GLN A 25 34.08 -6.50 -1.35
C GLN A 25 32.96 -5.56 -0.91
N ALA A 26 33.21 -4.88 0.20
CA ALA A 26 32.46 -3.71 0.62
C ALA A 26 32.55 -2.67 -0.50
N MET A 27 31.48 -2.49 -1.27
CA MET A 27 31.33 -1.30 -2.08
C MET A 27 31.02 -0.15 -1.12
N ALA A 28 31.98 0.74 -0.95
CA ALA A 28 31.72 2.07 -0.42
C ALA A 28 30.78 2.79 -1.40
N VAL A 29 29.49 2.86 -1.04
CA VAL A 29 28.55 3.76 -1.69
C VAL A 29 28.82 5.17 -1.17
N THR A 30 29.66 5.92 -1.89
CA THR A 30 29.72 7.38 -1.76
C THR A 30 28.52 7.97 -2.50
N GLY A 31 27.37 8.01 -1.82
CA GLY A 31 26.11 8.44 -2.43
C GLY A 31 25.34 9.43 -1.57
N GLY A 32 25.70 10.72 -1.68
CA GLY A 32 24.84 11.90 -1.53
C GLY A 32 24.20 12.17 -0.17
N PRO A 33 23.88 13.45 0.17
CA PRO A 33 23.09 13.73 1.36
C PRO A 33 21.75 13.01 1.21
N ALA A 34 21.41 12.20 2.22
CA ALA A 34 20.10 11.60 2.39
C ALA A 34 19.03 12.66 2.08
N ALA A 35 18.14 12.35 1.15
CA ALA A 35 16.99 13.20 0.87
C ALA A 35 16.37 13.61 2.20
N SER A 36 16.27 14.93 2.43
CA SER A 36 15.61 15.46 3.62
C SER A 36 14.27 14.75 3.80
N PRO A 37 13.88 14.34 5.02
CA PRO A 37 12.55 13.80 5.21
C PRO A 37 11.58 14.91 4.82
N ALA A 38 11.00 14.80 3.64
CA ALA A 38 9.87 15.61 3.25
C ALA A 38 8.85 15.42 4.37
N LYS A 39 8.62 16.49 5.14
CA LYS A 39 7.78 16.52 6.33
C LYS A 39 6.52 15.72 6.04
N ALA A 40 6.38 14.56 6.68
CA ALA A 40 5.24 13.69 6.46
C ALA A 40 3.96 14.52 6.65
N PRO A 41 3.05 14.55 5.66
CA PRO A 41 1.81 15.31 5.80
C PRO A 41 1.09 14.83 7.07
N PRO A 42 0.49 15.73 7.86
CA PRO A 42 -0.13 15.36 9.14
C PRO A 42 -1.16 14.25 8.93
N ALA A 43 -1.04 13.19 9.71
CA ALA A 43 -1.83 11.97 9.62
C ALA A 43 -3.32 12.29 9.63
N SER A 44 -4.05 11.86 8.60
CA SER A 44 -5.49 12.07 8.48
C SER A 44 -6.20 10.75 8.77
N PHE A 45 -7.17 10.79 9.69
CA PHE A 45 -7.93 9.62 10.11
C PHE A 45 -9.41 9.87 9.92
N ILE A 46 -10.15 8.84 9.51
CA ILE A 46 -11.61 8.82 9.54
C ILE A 46 -12.08 7.74 10.51
N ARG A 47 -13.19 8.01 11.22
CA ARG A 47 -13.85 7.02 12.07
C ARG A 47 -15.00 6.37 11.31
N THR A 48 -15.01 5.05 11.29
CA THR A 48 -16.11 4.26 10.73
C THR A 48 -17.29 4.20 11.72
N ARG A 49 -18.44 3.70 11.27
CA ARG A 49 -19.64 3.56 12.11
C ARG A 49 -19.44 2.66 13.33
N ASP A 50 -18.57 1.67 13.21
CA ASP A 50 -18.19 0.74 14.29
C ASP A 50 -17.00 1.23 15.12
N GLY A 51 -16.55 2.48 14.91
CA GLY A 51 -15.53 3.16 15.72
C GLY A 51 -14.09 2.88 15.31
N VAL A 52 -13.85 2.13 14.23
CA VAL A 52 -12.51 1.83 13.70
C VAL A 52 -11.91 3.11 13.11
N ALA A 53 -10.66 3.43 13.48
CA ALA A 53 -9.94 4.54 12.88
C ALA A 53 -9.20 4.05 11.63
N LEU A 54 -9.55 4.62 10.47
CA LEU A 54 -8.87 4.36 9.21
C LEU A 54 -7.95 5.53 8.87
N PHE A 55 -6.66 5.25 8.73
CA PHE A 55 -5.69 6.22 8.22
C PHE A 55 -5.87 6.40 6.72
N TYR A 56 -5.78 7.64 6.25
CA TYR A 56 -5.77 7.95 4.83
C TYR A 56 -4.81 9.08 4.49
N ARG A 57 -4.36 9.09 3.24
CA ARG A 57 -3.68 10.19 2.57
C ARG A 57 -4.60 10.78 1.52
N ASP A 58 -4.52 12.09 1.36
CA ASP A 58 -5.40 12.87 0.48
C ASP A 58 -4.56 13.99 -0.14
N TRP A 59 -4.30 13.86 -1.45
CA TRP A 59 -3.46 14.76 -2.23
C TRP A 59 -4.24 15.31 -3.42
N GLY A 60 -4.01 16.58 -3.75
CA GLY A 60 -4.73 17.25 -4.84
C GLY A 60 -6.15 17.68 -4.46
N THR A 61 -6.83 18.34 -5.41
CA THR A 61 -8.11 19.03 -5.15
C THR A 61 -9.18 18.85 -6.23
N GLY A 62 -8.91 18.08 -7.30
CA GLY A 62 -9.87 17.87 -8.37
C GLY A 62 -10.74 16.62 -8.24
N LYS A 63 -10.97 15.92 -9.36
CA LYS A 63 -11.85 14.74 -9.39
C LYS A 63 -11.27 13.61 -8.51
N PRO A 64 -12.03 13.04 -7.57
CA PRO A 64 -11.51 12.06 -6.62
C PRO A 64 -11.24 10.70 -7.28
N VAL A 65 -10.10 10.11 -6.94
CA VAL A 65 -9.68 8.75 -7.24
C VAL A 65 -9.32 8.09 -5.92
N VAL A 66 -9.99 6.99 -5.59
CA VAL A 66 -9.74 6.24 -4.36
C VAL A 66 -8.92 4.99 -4.67
N PHE A 67 -7.80 4.83 -3.97
CA PHE A 67 -6.90 3.68 -4.10
C PHE A 67 -7.17 2.67 -2.99
N LEU A 68 -7.38 1.43 -3.38
CA LEU A 68 -7.60 0.30 -2.48
C LEU A 68 -6.42 -0.66 -2.55
N SER A 69 -5.70 -0.82 -1.45
CA SER A 69 -4.58 -1.76 -1.37
C SER A 69 -5.05 -3.22 -1.26
N GLY A 70 -4.22 -4.13 -1.79
CA GLY A 70 -4.38 -5.57 -1.59
C GLY A 70 -4.14 -5.99 -0.15
N TRP A 71 -4.31 -7.30 0.11
CA TRP A 71 -3.95 -7.87 1.42
C TRP A 71 -2.44 -7.69 1.68
N THR A 72 -2.10 -7.38 2.93
CA THR A 72 -0.76 -7.17 3.52
C THR A 72 -0.10 -5.83 3.20
N LEU A 73 -0.72 -5.04 2.35
CA LEU A 73 -0.19 -3.76 1.90
C LEU A 73 -0.87 -2.59 2.62
N CYS A 74 -0.21 -1.44 2.61
CA CYS A 74 -0.75 -0.18 3.12
C CYS A 74 -0.87 0.83 1.97
N SER A 75 -1.46 1.98 2.27
CA SER A 75 -1.63 3.07 1.35
C SER A 75 -0.31 3.50 0.70
N ASP A 76 0.85 3.43 1.39
CA ASP A 76 2.14 3.96 0.89
C ASP A 76 2.55 3.41 -0.48
N MET A 77 2.08 2.20 -0.83
CA MET A 77 2.37 1.58 -2.12
C MET A 77 1.93 2.43 -3.32
N TRP A 78 0.94 3.30 -3.13
CA TRP A 78 0.36 4.13 -4.17
C TRP A 78 1.09 5.44 -4.42
N ASN A 79 2.13 5.77 -3.66
CA ASN A 79 2.80 7.07 -3.76
C ASN A 79 3.29 7.38 -5.19
N TYR A 80 3.85 6.38 -5.88
CA TYR A 80 4.34 6.54 -7.26
C TYR A 80 3.23 6.79 -8.29
N GLN A 81 1.99 6.42 -8.00
CA GLN A 81 0.83 6.67 -8.84
C GLN A 81 0.12 7.96 -8.43
N MET A 82 -0.01 8.21 -7.13
CA MET A 82 -0.73 9.36 -6.59
C MET A 82 -0.07 10.69 -6.94
N VAL A 83 1.26 10.80 -6.91
CA VAL A 83 1.96 12.05 -7.25
C VAL A 83 1.63 12.52 -8.67
N PRO A 84 1.94 11.73 -9.74
CA PRO A 84 1.69 12.20 -11.10
C PRO A 84 0.20 12.42 -11.39
N LEU A 85 -0.70 11.64 -10.78
CA LEU A 85 -2.14 11.84 -10.94
C LEU A 85 -2.63 13.12 -10.25
N SER A 86 -2.06 13.46 -9.10
CA SER A 86 -2.36 14.71 -8.40
C SER A 86 -1.83 15.92 -9.18
N ASP A 87 -0.66 15.80 -9.81
CA ASP A 87 -0.09 16.84 -10.70
C ASP A 87 -0.96 17.07 -11.94
N GLN A 88 -1.67 16.05 -12.41
CA GLN A 88 -2.68 16.17 -13.48
C GLN A 88 -4.03 16.74 -12.99
N GLY A 89 -4.09 17.24 -11.76
CA GLY A 89 -5.28 17.86 -11.20
C GLY A 89 -6.34 16.88 -10.70
N LEU A 90 -6.01 15.61 -10.50
CA LEU A 90 -6.89 14.68 -9.79
C LEU A 90 -6.71 14.82 -8.28
N ARG A 91 -7.72 14.41 -7.53
CA ARG A 91 -7.61 14.26 -6.07
C ARG A 91 -7.40 12.79 -5.76
N CYS A 92 -6.22 12.44 -5.26
CA CYS A 92 -5.84 11.07 -4.95
C CYS A 92 -6.04 10.79 -3.46
N ILE A 93 -6.88 9.81 -3.15
CA ILE A 93 -7.17 9.36 -1.78
C ILE A 93 -6.73 7.91 -1.64
N ALA A 94 -5.77 7.61 -0.77
CA ALA A 94 -5.37 6.24 -0.47
C ALA A 94 -5.51 6.00 1.02
N TYR A 95 -6.11 4.87 1.41
CA TYR A 95 -6.33 4.56 2.82
C TYR A 95 -5.76 3.20 3.20
N ASP A 96 -5.40 3.09 4.48
CA ASP A 96 -5.03 1.83 5.10
C ASP A 96 -6.32 1.13 5.51
N ARG A 97 -6.55 -0.08 5.01
CA ARG A 97 -7.69 -0.89 5.47
C ARG A 97 -7.54 -1.23 6.95
N ARG A 98 -8.66 -1.52 7.63
CA ARG A 98 -8.62 -2.09 8.98
C ARG A 98 -7.64 -3.27 9.06
N GLY A 99 -6.87 -3.34 10.13
CA GLY A 99 -5.82 -4.35 10.32
C GLY A 99 -4.53 -4.15 9.50
N HIS A 100 -4.40 -3.03 8.77
CA HIS A 100 -3.23 -2.77 7.93
C HIS A 100 -2.64 -1.38 8.22
N GLY A 101 -1.33 -1.25 8.01
CA GLY A 101 -0.62 0.03 8.10
C GLY A 101 -0.82 0.74 9.44
N ARG A 102 -1.37 1.96 9.39
CA ARG A 102 -1.64 2.80 10.56
C ARG A 102 -3.09 2.76 11.02
N SER A 103 -3.96 2.04 10.31
CA SER A 103 -5.36 1.87 10.71
C SER A 103 -5.48 0.95 11.92
N SER A 104 -6.58 1.11 12.65
CA SER A 104 -6.89 0.23 13.79
C SER A 104 -7.04 -1.22 13.33
N ASP A 105 -6.60 -2.15 14.17
CA ASP A 105 -6.86 -3.58 14.03
C ASP A 105 -7.88 -4.04 15.09
N PRO A 106 -9.17 -4.14 14.74
CA PRO A 106 -10.20 -4.60 15.66
C PRO A 106 -10.25 -6.12 15.83
N GLY A 107 -9.43 -6.90 15.11
CA GLY A 107 -9.46 -8.37 15.10
C GLY A 107 -10.74 -9.00 14.53
N ARG A 108 -11.66 -8.20 13.96
CA ARG A 108 -12.97 -8.62 13.44
C ARG A 108 -13.49 -7.66 12.35
N GLY A 109 -14.60 -8.04 11.72
CA GLY A 109 -15.26 -7.21 10.69
C GLY A 109 -14.49 -7.17 9.38
N TYR A 110 -13.92 -8.31 8.98
CA TYR A 110 -13.19 -8.50 7.72
C TYR A 110 -14.07 -9.10 6.61
N ASP A 111 -15.38 -9.20 6.84
CA ASP A 111 -16.37 -9.54 5.82
C ASP A 111 -16.52 -8.42 4.78
N TYR A 112 -16.99 -8.77 3.59
CA TYR A 112 -17.04 -7.82 2.47
C TYR A 112 -17.98 -6.65 2.70
N ASP A 113 -19.07 -6.83 3.45
CA ASP A 113 -20.02 -5.74 3.74
C ASP A 113 -19.35 -4.68 4.62
N THR A 114 -18.67 -5.11 5.68
CA THR A 114 -17.92 -4.20 6.56
C THR A 114 -16.78 -3.51 5.81
N LEU A 115 -16.07 -4.23 4.93
CA LEU A 115 -15.00 -3.65 4.12
C LEU A 115 -15.52 -2.67 3.06
N ALA A 116 -16.72 -2.90 2.52
CA ALA A 116 -17.38 -1.98 1.61
C ALA A 116 -17.87 -0.72 2.35
N ASP A 117 -18.41 -0.86 3.56
CA ASP A 117 -18.78 0.26 4.44
C ASP A 117 -17.57 1.14 4.75
N ASP A 118 -16.41 0.54 5.05
CA ASP A 118 -15.15 1.26 5.27
C ASP A 118 -14.73 2.07 4.04
N LEU A 119 -14.78 1.44 2.86
CA LEU A 119 -14.45 2.09 1.59
C LEU A 119 -15.42 3.25 1.31
N ALA A 120 -16.71 3.06 1.56
CA ALA A 120 -17.73 4.10 1.39
C ALA A 120 -17.47 5.29 2.32
N ALA A 121 -17.08 5.04 3.58
CA ALA A 121 -16.71 6.08 4.53
C ALA A 121 -15.52 6.93 4.01
N VAL A 122 -14.52 6.29 3.40
CA VAL A 122 -13.37 6.98 2.79
C VAL A 122 -13.77 7.77 1.54
N ALA A 123 -14.63 7.21 0.70
CA ALA A 123 -15.05 7.85 -0.56
C ALA A 123 -15.83 9.16 -0.35
N VAL A 124 -16.50 9.33 0.78
CA VAL A 124 -17.28 10.54 1.10
C VAL A 124 -16.45 11.65 1.76
N ILE A 125 -15.16 11.44 2.05
CA ILE A 125 -14.29 12.45 2.64
C ILE A 125 -14.32 13.72 1.78
N ARG A 126 -14.72 14.83 2.40
CA ARG A 126 -14.73 16.16 1.79
C ARG A 126 -13.47 16.91 2.21
N GLY A 127 -12.65 17.28 1.25
CA GLY A 127 -11.43 18.07 1.47
C GLY A 127 -10.40 17.72 0.42
N GLY A 128 -9.55 18.64 -0.03
CA GLY A 128 -8.39 18.31 -0.84
C GLY A 128 -7.27 19.18 -0.33
N ARG A 129 -6.12 18.59 0.01
CA ARG A 129 -4.94 19.38 0.36
C ARG A 129 -4.13 19.58 -0.90
N ALA A 130 -3.70 20.83 -1.14
CA ALA A 130 -2.74 21.11 -2.19
C ALA A 130 -1.54 20.17 -2.04
N ALA A 131 -1.14 19.55 -3.16
CA ALA A 131 -0.02 18.63 -3.23
C ALA A 131 1.29 19.30 -2.81
#